data_AF-A0A817AHM4-F1
#
_entry.id   AF-A0A817AHM4-F1
#
_cell.length_a   1.000
_cell.length_b   1.000
_cell.length_c   1.000
_cell.angle_alpha   90.00
_cell.angle_beta   90.00
_cell.angle_gamma   90.00
#
_symmetry.space_group_name_H-M   'P 1'
#
loop_
_entity.id
_entity.type
_entity.pdbx_description
1 polymer ?
#
loop_
_entity_poly.entity_id
_entity_poly.type
_entity_poly.pdbx_seq_one_letter_code
_entity_poly.pdbx_strand_id
1 'polypeptide(L)'
;MIRENGSIELSTSPGRARTIRTKESIKKVKNRLNQKKKVTNRKLAAELNISRTSVSQILKDDLLLQSYRKIVEPLLTAEHKKKRKTFSSWVRTHFRKEDTMKILFSDEKLFDIDGIYNSQNDRIWTVSRAEADEKDGVKQNRKFPQKVMVWLAVCSKGVSPTVMSDEGTIDHDRYIREVLAVALKYGNDILGTDWTFPQDSAKIHIHHLT
;
A
#
# COMPACT_ATOMS: atom_id res chain seq x y z
N MET A 1 -31.68 37.56 -33.59
CA MET A 1 -33.11 37.88 -33.38
C MET A 1 -33.13 38.97 -32.31
N ILE A 2 -33.59 40.18 -32.61
CA ILE A 2 -33.61 41.30 -31.65
C ILE A 2 -34.90 41.18 -30.84
N ARG A 3 -34.84 41.25 -29.50
CA ARG A 3 -36.03 41.30 -28.63
C ARG A 3 -36.45 42.76 -28.37
N GLU A 4 -37.72 42.96 -28.05
CA GLU A 4 -38.42 44.27 -27.88
C GLU A 4 -37.76 45.27 -26.90
N ASN A 5 -36.80 44.83 -26.09
CA ASN A 5 -36.05 45.63 -25.12
C ASN A 5 -34.68 46.13 -25.63
N GLY A 6 -34.40 46.02 -26.93
CA GLY A 6 -33.22 46.62 -27.57
C GLY A 6 -31.88 45.93 -27.26
N SER A 7 -31.87 44.83 -26.50
CA SER A 7 -30.67 44.07 -26.20
C SER A 7 -30.36 43.06 -27.32
N ILE A 8 -29.15 43.14 -27.87
CA ILE A 8 -28.62 42.22 -28.88
C ILE A 8 -27.95 41.04 -28.15
N GLU A 9 -28.52 39.84 -28.24
CA GLU A 9 -27.80 38.61 -27.88
C GLU A 9 -26.73 38.35 -28.94
N LEU A 10 -25.49 38.76 -28.65
CA LEU A 10 -24.33 38.35 -29.43
C LEU A 10 -24.10 36.86 -29.17
N SER A 11 -24.13 36.03 -30.21
CA SER A 11 -23.70 34.64 -30.09
C SER A 11 -22.26 34.63 -29.60
N THR A 12 -22.01 34.00 -28.45
CA THR A 12 -20.64 33.82 -27.94
C THR A 12 -19.78 33.24 -29.04
N SER A 13 -18.70 33.92 -29.42
CA SER A 13 -17.80 33.41 -30.46
C SER A 13 -17.36 32.00 -30.07
N PRO A 14 -17.40 31.00 -30.97
CA PRO A 14 -17.15 29.58 -30.66
C PRO A 14 -15.73 29.29 -30.15
N GLY A 15 -14.91 30.33 -29.95
CA GLY A 15 -13.54 30.25 -29.49
C GLY A 15 -12.63 29.69 -30.58
N ARG A 16 -11.33 29.57 -30.25
CA ARG A 16 -10.35 28.96 -31.15
C ARG A 16 -10.67 27.48 -31.31
N ALA A 17 -10.88 27.05 -32.55
CA ALA A 17 -11.09 25.64 -32.87
C ALA A 17 -9.93 24.77 -32.36
N ARG A 18 -10.25 23.65 -31.71
CA ARG A 18 -9.24 22.68 -31.25
C ARG A 18 -8.63 21.97 -32.46
N THR A 19 -7.41 22.32 -32.83
CA THR A 19 -6.71 21.75 -33.99
C THR A 19 -6.14 20.35 -33.74
N ILE A 20 -5.70 20.04 -32.51
CA ILE A 20 -5.02 18.76 -32.20
C ILE A 20 -5.93 17.80 -31.41
N ARG A 21 -6.67 18.32 -30.43
CA ARG A 21 -7.64 17.56 -29.61
C ARG A 21 -8.99 17.42 -30.33
N THR A 22 -8.97 16.93 -31.56
CA THR A 22 -10.18 16.64 -32.35
C THR A 22 -10.85 15.37 -31.85
N LYS A 23 -12.14 15.18 -32.17
CA LYS A 23 -12.88 13.95 -31.87
C LYS A 23 -12.18 12.71 -32.44
N GLU A 24 -11.56 12.84 -33.61
CA GLU A 24 -10.81 11.76 -34.26
C GLU A 24 -9.56 11.38 -33.46
N SER A 25 -8.75 12.36 -33.04
CA SER A 25 -7.56 12.14 -32.21
C SER A 25 -7.93 11.48 -30.87
N ILE A 26 -9.00 11.95 -30.22
CA ILE A 26 -9.51 11.34 -28.97
C ILE A 26 -9.90 9.88 -29.22
N LYS A 27 -10.59 9.59 -30.31
CA LYS A 27 -10.98 8.22 -30.68
C LYS A 27 -9.77 7.34 -30.98
N LYS A 28 -8.75 7.85 -31.68
CA LYS A 28 -7.48 7.15 -31.93
C LYS A 28 -6.78 6.77 -30.63
N VAL A 29 -6.62 7.71 -29.70
CA VAL A 29 -6.02 7.46 -28.38
C VAL A 29 -6.84 6.42 -27.59
N LYS A 30 -8.17 6.54 -27.57
CA LYS A 30 -9.05 5.60 -26.87
C LYS A 30 -8.95 4.18 -27.42
N ASN A 31 -9.00 4.03 -28.75
CA ASN A 31 -8.88 2.72 -29.40
C ASN A 31 -7.52 2.08 -29.12
N ARG A 32 -6.45 2.86 -29.19
CA ARG A 32 -5.10 2.38 -28.90
C ARG A 32 -4.96 1.91 -27.45
N LEU A 33 -5.58 2.59 -26.49
CA LEU A 33 -5.58 2.17 -25.08
C LEU A 33 -6.39 0.90 -24.83
N ASN A 34 -7.51 0.72 -25.54
CA ASN A 34 -8.31 -0.51 -25.44
C ASN A 34 -7.51 -1.75 -25.87
N GLN A 35 -6.63 -1.61 -26.88
CA GLN A 35 -5.74 -2.69 -27.31
C GLN A 35 -4.63 -2.98 -26.28
N LYS A 36 -4.00 -1.93 -25.73
CA LYS A 36 -2.93 -2.10 -24.72
C LYS A 36 -2.93 -0.96 -23.73
N LYS A 37 -3.39 -1.28 -22.51
CA LYS A 37 -3.50 -0.36 -21.37
C LYS A 37 -2.14 0.04 -20.75
N LYS A 38 -1.10 -0.79 -20.90
CA LYS A 38 0.24 -0.57 -20.31
C LYS A 38 1.12 0.20 -21.29
N VAL A 39 0.97 1.52 -21.33
CA VAL A 39 1.73 2.42 -22.21
C VAL A 39 2.04 3.74 -21.51
N THR A 40 3.17 4.35 -21.84
CA THR A 40 3.54 5.68 -21.35
C THR A 40 3.01 6.75 -22.30
N ASN A 41 2.76 7.96 -21.79
CA ASN A 41 2.35 9.10 -22.61
C ASN A 41 3.34 9.38 -23.75
N ARG A 42 4.65 9.19 -23.50
CA ARG A 42 5.70 9.35 -24.52
C ARG A 42 5.54 8.34 -25.67
N LYS A 43 5.26 7.08 -25.33
CA LYS A 43 5.08 6.03 -26.34
C LYS A 43 3.78 6.23 -27.14
N LEU A 44 2.69 6.60 -26.47
CA LEU A 44 1.44 6.96 -27.14
C LEU A 44 1.61 8.15 -28.10
N ALA A 45 2.34 9.17 -27.66
CA ALA A 45 2.65 10.34 -28.47
C ALA A 45 3.41 9.97 -29.75
N ALA A 46 4.46 9.15 -29.62
CA ALA A 46 5.26 8.69 -30.75
C ALA A 46 4.46 7.80 -31.72
N GLU A 47 3.69 6.84 -31.20
CA GLU A 47 2.91 5.91 -32.03
C GLU A 47 1.77 6.60 -32.80
N LEU A 48 1.15 7.61 -32.20
CA LEU A 48 0.00 8.31 -32.79
C LEU A 48 0.39 9.60 -33.50
N ASN A 49 1.68 9.97 -33.48
CA ASN A 49 2.19 11.24 -33.98
C ASN A 49 1.45 12.46 -33.39
N ILE A 50 1.17 12.43 -32.08
CA ILE A 50 0.51 13.50 -31.33
C ILE A 50 1.49 14.03 -30.28
N SER A 51 1.49 15.34 -30.00
CA SER A 51 2.33 15.90 -28.95
C SER A 51 2.05 15.25 -27.57
N ARG A 52 3.09 15.09 -26.76
CA ARG A 52 2.98 14.51 -25.40
C ARG A 52 1.97 15.28 -24.53
N THR A 53 1.94 16.60 -24.65
CA THR A 53 1.02 17.48 -23.92
C THR A 53 -0.42 17.22 -24.34
N SER A 54 -0.68 17.14 -25.64
CA SER A 54 -2.02 16.83 -26.15
C SER A 54 -2.47 15.44 -25.77
N VAL A 55 -1.60 14.42 -25.79
CA VAL A 55 -1.93 13.09 -25.25
C VAL A 55 -2.29 13.18 -23.77
N SER A 56 -1.51 13.90 -22.95
CA SER A 56 -1.81 14.04 -21.51
C SER A 56 -3.17 14.69 -21.26
N GLN A 57 -3.50 15.72 -22.03
CA GLN A 57 -4.78 16.42 -21.96
C GLN A 57 -5.94 15.54 -22.43
N ILE A 58 -5.77 14.80 -23.53
CA ILE A 58 -6.78 13.83 -24.01
C ILE A 58 -7.05 12.78 -22.93
N LEU A 59 -6.00 12.26 -22.29
CA LEU A 59 -6.16 11.26 -21.24
C LEU A 59 -6.90 11.82 -20.02
N LYS A 60 -6.48 12.96 -19.50
CA LYS A 60 -7.02 13.52 -18.24
C LYS A 60 -8.35 14.26 -18.40
N ASP A 61 -8.46 15.11 -19.42
CA ASP A 61 -9.57 16.06 -19.53
C ASP A 61 -10.68 15.53 -20.44
N ASP A 62 -10.33 14.86 -21.56
CA ASP A 62 -11.33 14.37 -22.52
C ASP A 62 -11.82 12.96 -22.20
N LEU A 63 -10.91 12.06 -21.77
CA LEU A 63 -11.21 10.67 -21.44
C LEU A 63 -11.38 10.42 -19.93
N LEU A 64 -11.08 11.43 -19.09
CA LEU A 64 -11.19 11.35 -17.63
C LEU A 64 -10.42 10.16 -17.02
N LEU A 65 -9.29 9.80 -17.63
CA LEU A 65 -8.43 8.71 -17.19
C LEU A 65 -7.35 9.22 -16.23
N GLN A 66 -7.06 8.39 -15.23
CA GLN A 66 -6.00 8.61 -14.27
C GLN A 66 -4.94 7.52 -14.38
N SER A 67 -3.69 7.89 -14.15
CA SER A 67 -2.57 6.94 -14.11
C SER A 67 -2.47 6.33 -12.72
N TYR A 68 -2.65 5.01 -12.63
CA TYR A 68 -2.44 4.26 -11.39
C TYR A 68 -1.13 3.50 -11.44
N ARG A 69 -0.35 3.57 -10.36
CA ARG A 69 0.80 2.68 -10.18
C ARG A 69 0.28 1.28 -9.93
N LYS A 70 0.86 0.28 -10.59
CA LYS A 70 0.58 -1.12 -10.24
C LYS A 70 1.05 -1.37 -8.80
N ILE A 71 0.16 -1.91 -8.00
CA ILE A 71 0.46 -2.41 -6.67
C ILE A 71 0.91 -3.86 -6.84
N VAL A 72 1.97 -4.23 -6.12
CA VAL A 72 2.43 -5.62 -6.04
C VAL A 72 1.84 -6.19 -4.76
N GLU A 73 1.12 -7.29 -4.89
CA GLU A 73 0.48 -7.98 -3.76
C GLU A 73 0.82 -9.48 -3.84
N PRO A 74 0.87 -10.19 -2.70
CA PRO A 74 1.00 -11.64 -2.70
C PRO A 74 -0.12 -12.30 -3.51
N LEU A 75 0.23 -13.30 -4.31
CA LEU A 75 -0.74 -14.03 -5.11
C LEU A 75 -1.65 -14.88 -4.20
N LEU A 76 -2.94 -14.57 -4.18
CA LEU A 76 -3.94 -15.39 -3.49
C LEU A 76 -4.49 -16.45 -4.44
N THR A 77 -4.20 -17.72 -4.16
CA THR A 77 -4.81 -18.87 -4.85
C THR A 77 -6.31 -18.94 -4.56
N ALA A 78 -7.05 -19.71 -5.36
CA ALA A 78 -8.48 -19.95 -5.11
C ALA A 78 -8.71 -20.57 -3.72
N GLU A 79 -7.80 -21.43 -3.28
CA GLU A 79 -7.83 -22.04 -1.96
C GLU A 79 -7.63 -21.02 -0.83
N HIS A 80 -6.65 -20.11 -0.96
CA HIS A 80 -6.43 -19.04 0.03
C HIS A 80 -7.68 -18.17 0.17
N LYS A 81 -8.32 -17.81 -0.95
CA LYS A 81 -9.56 -17.03 -0.95
C LYS A 81 -10.70 -17.76 -0.26
N LYS A 82 -10.85 -19.08 -0.52
CA LYS A 82 -11.85 -19.93 0.14
C LYS A 82 -11.61 -19.97 1.65
N LYS A 83 -10.38 -20.30 2.10
CA LYS A 83 -10.01 -20.34 3.53
C LYS A 83 -10.32 -19.02 4.24
N ARG A 84 -9.89 -17.89 3.67
CA ARG A 84 -10.15 -16.55 4.23
C ARG A 84 -11.65 -16.24 4.32
N LYS A 85 -12.43 -16.56 3.29
CA LYS A 85 -13.89 -16.33 3.28
C LYS A 85 -14.62 -17.22 4.28
N THR A 86 -14.22 -18.48 4.39
CA THR A 86 -14.79 -19.40 5.38
C THR A 86 -14.50 -18.92 6.79
N PHE A 87 -13.24 -18.57 7.09
CA PHE A 87 -12.86 -18.04 8.38
C PHE A 87 -13.60 -16.74 8.72
N SER A 88 -13.66 -15.77 7.80
CA SER A 88 -14.37 -14.51 8.05
C SER A 88 -15.88 -14.71 8.27
N SER A 89 -16.49 -15.66 7.55
CA SER A 89 -17.89 -16.02 7.75
C SER A 89 -18.10 -16.68 9.11
N TRP A 90 -17.20 -17.58 9.50
CA TRP A 90 -17.23 -18.25 10.80
C TRP A 90 -17.05 -17.25 11.96
N VAL A 91 -16.10 -16.32 11.87
CA VAL A 91 -15.92 -15.26 12.88
C VAL A 91 -17.20 -14.42 12.99
N ARG A 92 -17.78 -14.01 11.85
CA ARG A 92 -19.01 -13.21 11.84
C ARG A 92 -20.20 -13.91 12.54
N THR A 93 -20.28 -15.24 12.49
CA THR A 93 -21.40 -15.98 13.10
C THR A 93 -21.14 -16.37 14.55
N HIS A 94 -19.88 -16.57 14.96
CA HIS A 94 -19.54 -17.11 16.27
C HIS A 94 -18.97 -16.08 17.25
N PHE A 95 -18.37 -14.99 16.77
CA PHE A 95 -17.85 -13.94 17.65
C PHE A 95 -18.90 -12.87 17.88
N ARG A 96 -19.15 -12.59 19.15
CA ARG A 96 -19.81 -11.37 19.60
C ARG A 96 -18.76 -10.29 19.85
N LYS A 97 -19.22 -9.06 20.05
CA LYS A 97 -18.32 -7.94 20.35
C LYS A 97 -17.54 -8.19 21.63
N GLU A 98 -18.14 -8.82 22.62
CA GLU A 98 -17.52 -9.13 23.92
C GLU A 98 -16.37 -10.13 23.75
N ASP A 99 -16.50 -11.09 22.83
CA ASP A 99 -15.46 -12.09 22.56
C ASP A 99 -14.21 -11.42 21.96
N THR A 100 -14.39 -10.38 21.14
CA THR A 100 -13.25 -9.62 20.59
C THR A 100 -12.44 -8.88 21.65
N MET A 101 -13.05 -8.58 22.81
CA MET A 101 -12.36 -7.89 23.91
C MET A 101 -11.41 -8.81 24.68
N LYS A 102 -11.56 -10.13 24.49
CA LYS A 102 -10.75 -11.19 25.10
C LYS A 102 -9.64 -11.69 24.19
N ILE A 103 -9.34 -11.00 23.09
CA ILE A 103 -8.29 -11.39 22.16
C ILE A 103 -7.00 -10.62 22.48
N LEU A 104 -5.91 -11.36 22.64
CA LEU A 104 -4.56 -10.81 22.70
C LEU A 104 -3.92 -10.98 21.31
N PHE A 105 -3.90 -9.93 20.51
CA PHE A 105 -3.23 -9.94 19.22
C PHE A 105 -1.74 -9.71 19.41
N SER A 106 -0.88 -10.44 18.71
CA SER A 106 0.55 -10.18 18.70
C SER A 106 1.13 -10.27 17.30
N ASP A 107 2.31 -9.66 17.13
CA ASP A 107 3.09 -9.78 15.89
C ASP A 107 4.58 -9.57 16.20
N GLU A 108 5.42 -10.14 15.35
CA GLU A 108 6.86 -9.97 15.35
C GLU A 108 7.29 -9.00 14.24
N LYS A 109 8.16 -8.05 14.57
CA LYS A 109 8.71 -7.12 13.59
C LYS A 109 10.21 -6.98 13.71
N LEU A 110 10.90 -7.19 12.60
CA LEU A 110 12.32 -6.89 12.47
C LEU A 110 12.51 -5.40 12.19
N PHE A 111 13.32 -4.76 13.02
CA PHE A 111 13.83 -3.40 12.83
C PHE A 111 15.31 -3.47 12.50
N ASP A 112 15.74 -2.74 11.47
CA ASP A 112 17.16 -2.61 11.13
C ASP A 112 17.70 -1.22 11.49
N ILE A 113 19.01 -1.16 11.69
CA ILE A 113 19.72 0.08 12.05
C ILE A 113 19.78 1.10 10.91
N ASP A 114 19.51 0.69 9.67
CA ASP A 114 19.55 1.58 8.49
C ASP A 114 18.26 2.40 8.35
N GLY A 115 17.22 2.05 9.11
CA GLY A 115 15.98 2.78 9.20
C GLY A 115 15.15 2.73 7.92
N ILE A 116 14.01 3.43 7.97
CA ILE A 116 13.07 3.49 6.85
C ILE A 116 13.44 4.66 5.95
N TYR A 117 13.80 4.36 4.70
CA TYR A 117 13.97 5.38 3.66
C TYR A 117 12.72 5.48 2.79
N ASN A 118 12.14 6.67 2.72
CA ASN A 118 10.99 6.99 1.90
C ASN A 118 11.43 7.85 0.71
N SER A 119 11.77 7.21 -0.41
CA SER A 119 12.13 7.87 -1.68
C SER A 119 11.14 8.92 -2.22
N GLN A 120 9.89 8.99 -1.71
CA GLN A 120 8.96 10.05 -2.09
C GLN A 120 9.13 11.31 -1.26
N ASN A 121 9.42 11.18 0.03
CA ASN A 121 9.53 12.29 0.98
C ASN A 121 11.00 12.74 1.14
N ASP A 122 11.94 11.81 1.07
CA ASP A 122 13.36 12.03 1.26
C ASP A 122 13.99 12.48 -0.07
N ARG A 123 13.59 13.68 -0.52
CA ARG A 123 14.08 14.29 -1.74
C ARG A 123 15.02 15.44 -1.44
N ILE A 124 16.08 15.50 -2.22
CA ILE A 124 17.05 16.57 -2.24
C ILE A 124 16.82 17.44 -3.49
N TRP A 125 16.89 18.75 -3.31
CA TRP A 125 16.83 19.73 -4.40
C TRP A 125 18.23 20.25 -4.68
N THR A 126 18.79 19.88 -5.83
CA THR A 126 20.10 20.34 -6.32
C THR A 126 20.01 20.78 -7.78
N VAL A 127 20.99 21.53 -8.26
CA VAL A 127 21.05 21.95 -9.66
C VAL A 127 21.54 20.84 -10.59
N SER A 128 22.26 19.85 -10.06
CA SER A 128 22.78 18.72 -10.83
C SER A 128 22.79 17.42 -10.04
N ARG A 129 22.96 16.29 -10.75
CA ARG A 129 23.14 14.99 -10.12
C ARG A 129 24.45 14.90 -9.34
N ALA A 130 25.54 15.48 -9.85
CA ALA A 130 26.83 15.49 -9.17
C ALA A 130 26.74 16.20 -7.81
N GLU A 131 26.10 17.37 -7.78
CA GLU A 131 25.87 18.10 -6.52
C GLU A 131 24.95 17.32 -5.56
N ALA A 132 23.98 16.58 -6.09
CA ALA A 132 23.15 15.70 -5.25
C ALA A 132 24.01 14.62 -4.60
N ASP A 133 24.89 13.98 -5.37
CA ASP A 133 25.73 12.89 -4.86
C ASP A 133 26.69 13.37 -3.77
N GLU A 134 27.18 14.61 -3.83
CA GLU A 134 27.98 15.25 -2.77
C GLU A 134 27.16 15.61 -1.52
N LYS A 135 25.86 15.88 -1.68
CA LYS A 135 24.95 16.35 -0.62
C LYS A 135 23.96 15.26 -0.15
N ASP A 136 24.44 14.02 -0.03
CA ASP A 136 23.64 12.89 0.49
C ASP A 136 22.45 12.47 -0.40
N GLY A 137 22.52 12.71 -1.71
CA GLY A 137 21.55 12.26 -2.71
C GLY A 137 21.68 10.77 -3.08
N VAL A 138 22.56 10.03 -2.40
CA VAL A 138 22.76 8.60 -2.54
C VAL A 138 22.58 7.93 -1.19
N LYS A 139 21.42 7.28 -0.99
CA LYS A 139 21.23 6.40 0.15
C LYS A 139 21.97 5.08 -0.06
N GLN A 140 23.03 4.84 0.69
CA GLN A 140 23.72 3.55 0.73
C GLN A 140 22.98 2.61 1.69
N ASN A 141 22.72 1.38 1.26
CA ASN A 141 22.17 0.33 2.14
C ASN A 141 23.29 -0.63 2.52
N ARG A 142 23.40 -0.97 3.80
CA ARG A 142 24.35 -2.01 4.23
C ARG A 142 23.83 -3.38 3.82
N LYS A 143 24.73 -4.25 3.37
CA LYS A 143 24.40 -5.66 3.12
C LYS A 143 24.35 -6.36 4.48
N PHE A 144 23.20 -6.92 4.84
CA PHE A 144 22.95 -7.56 6.16
C PHE A 144 23.13 -6.58 7.34
N PRO A 145 22.31 -5.52 7.43
CA PRO A 145 22.38 -4.62 8.59
C PRO A 145 22.07 -5.39 9.87
N GLN A 146 22.59 -4.92 11.00
CA GLN A 146 22.16 -5.43 12.30
C GLN A 146 20.65 -5.19 12.47
N LYS A 147 19.97 -6.17 13.04
CA LYS A 147 18.52 -6.16 13.23
C LYS A 147 18.19 -6.55 14.65
N VAL A 148 17.10 -5.97 15.14
CA VAL A 148 16.46 -6.38 16.38
C VAL A 148 15.07 -6.87 16.01
N MET A 149 14.74 -8.09 16.44
CA MET A 149 13.39 -8.60 16.38
C MET A 149 12.64 -8.11 17.61
N VAL A 150 11.50 -7.46 17.38
CA VAL A 150 10.64 -6.94 18.43
C VAL A 150 9.31 -7.68 18.35
N TRP A 151 8.92 -8.30 19.45
CA TRP A 151 7.58 -8.84 19.65
C TRP A 151 6.77 -7.94 20.58
N LEU A 152 5.50 -7.76 20.23
CA LEU A 152 4.55 -6.99 21.00
C LEU A 152 3.16 -7.62 20.90
N ALA A 153 2.41 -7.58 22.01
CA ALA A 153 1.00 -7.93 22.01
C ALA A 153 0.11 -6.76 22.45
N VAL A 154 -1.11 -6.73 21.92
CA VAL A 154 -2.12 -5.70 22.17
C VAL A 154 -3.47 -6.37 22.38
N CYS A 155 -4.20 -5.89 23.37
CA CYS A 155 -5.58 -6.27 23.64
C CYS A 155 -6.43 -5.04 23.92
N SER A 156 -7.72 -5.25 24.18
CA SER A 156 -8.66 -4.17 24.49
C SER A 156 -8.31 -3.32 25.71
N LYS A 157 -7.50 -3.84 26.63
CA LYS A 157 -7.13 -3.21 27.90
C LYS A 157 -5.73 -2.57 27.90
N GLY A 158 -4.91 -2.82 26.88
CA GLY A 158 -3.56 -2.27 26.83
C GLY A 158 -2.59 -3.08 25.99
N VAL A 159 -1.32 -2.71 26.13
CA VAL A 159 -0.18 -3.24 25.39
C VAL A 159 0.73 -4.02 26.33
N SER A 160 1.19 -5.19 25.90
CA SER A 160 2.10 -6.04 26.68
C SER A 160 3.48 -5.40 26.85
N PRO A 161 4.28 -5.88 27.82
CA PRO A 161 5.72 -5.68 27.76
C PRO A 161 6.28 -6.14 26.42
N THR A 162 7.24 -5.39 25.89
CA THR A 162 7.92 -5.67 24.64
C THR A 162 9.01 -6.72 24.86
N VAL A 163 9.09 -7.72 23.99
CA VAL A 163 10.21 -8.67 23.96
C VAL A 163 11.12 -8.29 22.80
N MET A 164 12.41 -8.08 23.09
CA MET A 164 13.42 -7.71 22.10
C MET A 164 14.50 -8.78 22.04
N SER A 165 14.85 -9.18 20.82
CA SER A 165 15.93 -10.10 20.52
C SER A 165 16.89 -9.45 19.54
N ASP A 166 18.12 -9.22 19.97
CA ASP A 166 19.25 -8.78 19.15
C ASP A 166 19.97 -9.95 18.45
N GLU A 167 19.82 -11.16 18.97
CA GLU A 167 20.34 -12.40 18.37
C GLU A 167 19.44 -12.91 17.24
N GLY A 168 19.45 -12.22 16.09
CA GLY A 168 18.91 -12.75 14.83
C GLY A 168 17.44 -13.18 14.86
N THR A 169 17.11 -14.24 14.11
CA THR A 169 15.74 -14.78 14.00
C THR A 169 15.44 -15.65 15.22
N ILE A 170 14.29 -15.42 15.87
CA ILE A 170 13.81 -16.29 16.95
C ILE A 170 13.51 -17.70 16.40
N ASP A 171 14.12 -18.70 17.02
CA ASP A 171 13.76 -20.10 16.81
C ASP A 171 12.58 -20.50 17.71
N HIS A 172 12.12 -21.73 17.54
CA HIS A 172 10.97 -22.24 18.27
C HIS A 172 11.16 -22.22 19.81
N ASP A 173 12.35 -22.61 20.30
CA ASP A 173 12.58 -22.74 21.74
C ASP A 173 12.66 -21.38 22.42
N ARG A 174 13.28 -20.41 21.74
CA ARG A 174 13.30 -19.01 22.16
C ARG A 174 11.90 -18.41 22.09
N TYR A 175 11.10 -18.77 21.08
CA TYR A 175 9.71 -18.33 21.02
C TYR A 175 8.92 -18.78 22.26
N ILE A 176 9.01 -20.06 22.64
CA ILE A 176 8.32 -20.56 23.85
C ILE A 176 8.82 -19.83 25.10
N ARG A 177 10.14 -19.73 25.29
CA ARG A 177 10.73 -19.21 26.53
C ARG A 177 10.59 -17.70 26.69
N GLU A 178 10.78 -16.95 25.62
CA GLU A 178 10.89 -15.48 25.67
C GLU A 178 9.55 -14.83 25.31
N VAL A 179 8.88 -15.32 24.27
CA VAL A 179 7.65 -14.69 23.73
C VAL A 179 6.40 -15.26 24.39
N LEU A 180 6.19 -16.57 24.31
CA LEU A 180 4.96 -17.21 24.79
C LEU A 180 4.81 -17.06 26.31
N ALA A 181 5.91 -17.14 27.07
CA ALA A 181 5.89 -16.91 28.52
C ALA A 181 5.37 -15.51 28.88
N VAL A 182 5.79 -14.48 28.13
CA VAL A 182 5.31 -13.10 28.33
C VAL A 182 3.86 -12.95 27.90
N ALA A 183 3.49 -13.52 26.75
CA ALA A 183 2.11 -13.49 26.24
C ALA A 183 1.13 -14.13 27.23
N LEU A 184 1.45 -15.32 27.74
CA LEU A 184 0.61 -16.05 28.70
C LEU A 184 0.48 -15.31 30.02
N LYS A 185 1.60 -14.82 30.57
CA LYS A 185 1.58 -14.04 31.81
C LYS A 185 0.71 -12.79 31.65
N TYR A 186 0.97 -11.99 30.62
CA TYR A 186 0.23 -10.76 30.38
C TYR A 186 -1.26 -11.02 30.08
N GLY A 187 -1.57 -12.02 29.27
CA GLY A 187 -2.95 -12.43 28.97
C GLY A 187 -3.70 -12.83 30.24
N ASN A 188 -3.09 -13.65 31.09
CA ASN A 188 -3.70 -14.07 32.36
C ASN A 188 -3.91 -12.91 33.33
N ASP A 189 -2.91 -12.03 33.46
CA ASP A 189 -2.97 -10.88 34.37
C ASP A 189 -4.02 -9.85 33.95
N ILE A 190 -4.19 -9.62 32.64
CA ILE A 190 -5.02 -8.53 32.10
C ILE A 190 -6.40 -9.00 31.64
N LEU A 191 -6.49 -10.16 30.99
CA LEU A 191 -7.72 -10.70 30.41
C LEU A 191 -8.37 -11.78 31.28
N GLY A 192 -7.67 -12.31 32.28
CA GLY A 192 -8.17 -13.36 33.18
C GLY A 192 -7.93 -14.76 32.60
N THR A 193 -8.82 -15.71 32.89
CA THR A 193 -8.61 -17.13 32.56
C THR A 193 -9.23 -17.57 31.23
N ASP A 194 -10.05 -16.73 30.61
CA ASP A 194 -10.79 -17.05 29.37
C ASP A 194 -10.49 -15.99 28.30
N TRP A 195 -9.43 -16.26 27.52
CA TRP A 195 -8.95 -15.38 26.46
C TRP A 195 -8.38 -16.18 25.29
N THR A 196 -8.30 -15.54 24.12
CA THR A 196 -7.81 -16.15 22.88
C THR A 196 -6.50 -15.52 22.45
N PHE A 197 -5.54 -16.37 22.07
CA PHE A 197 -4.25 -15.97 21.48
C PHE A 197 -4.17 -16.40 20.01
N PRO A 198 -4.49 -15.52 19.05
CA PRO A 198 -4.34 -15.83 17.64
C PRO A 198 -2.85 -15.78 17.26
N GLN A 199 -2.36 -16.84 16.63
CA GLN A 199 -1.02 -16.90 16.05
C GLN A 199 -1.11 -17.01 14.53
N ASP A 200 -0.08 -16.52 13.84
CA ASP A 200 0.05 -16.74 12.40
C ASP A 200 0.53 -18.18 12.10
N SER A 201 0.57 -18.56 10.83
CA SER A 201 1.02 -19.89 10.42
C SER A 201 2.54 -20.00 10.22
N ALA A 202 3.34 -19.15 10.86
CA ALA A 202 4.79 -19.26 10.81
C ALA A 202 5.24 -20.60 11.40
N LYS A 203 6.29 -21.20 10.81
CA LYS A 203 6.78 -22.51 11.23
C LYS A 203 7.18 -22.57 12.70
N ILE A 204 7.67 -21.45 13.24
CA ILE A 204 8.08 -21.32 14.64
C ILE A 204 6.89 -21.40 15.61
N HIS A 205 5.65 -21.23 15.14
CA HIS A 205 4.44 -21.38 15.96
C HIS A 205 3.84 -22.78 15.89
N ILE A 206 4.39 -23.66 15.02
CA ILE A 206 3.84 -24.99 14.77
C ILE A 206 4.85 -26.02 15.24
N HIS A 207 4.77 -26.39 16.52
CA HIS A 207 5.60 -27.43 17.10
C HIS A 207 4.78 -28.24 18.09
N HIS A 208 5.25 -29.43 18.44
CA HIS A 208 4.54 -30.31 19.36
C HIS A 208 4.53 -29.83 20.82
N LEU A 209 5.26 -28.76 21.14
CA LEU A 209 5.39 -28.18 22.49
C LEU A 209 4.64 -26.85 22.65
N THR A 210 4.08 -26.32 21.55
CA THR A 210 3.20 -25.15 21.52
C THR A 210 1.75 -25.60 21.51
#